data_AF-A0A7X9KP08-F1
#
_entry.id   AF-A0A7X9KP08-F1
#
_cell.length_a   1.000
_cell.length_b   1.000
_cell.length_c   1.000
_cell.angle_alpha   90.00
_cell.angle_beta   90.00
_cell.angle_gamma   90.00
#
_symmetry.space_group_name_H-M   'P 1'
#
loop_
_entity.id
_entity.type
_entity.pdbx_description
1 polymer ?
#
loop_
_entity_poly.entity_id
_entity_poly.type
_entity_poly.pdbx_seq_one_letter_code
_entity_poly.pdbx_strand_id
1 'polypeptide(L)'
;NSPFPLAIIRKDNNGKWLNANYYDNPLLYNSVKDFMIHSLKKHIGIGLDVSEVFILGKKNASFIRALNKEAKLFDTMTVLEHPRFIQQYKLKEQQYYIDKYILAFNNEK
;
A
#
# COMPACT_ATOMS: atom_id res chain seq x y z
N ASN A 1 -0.71 -7.53 3.29
CA ASN A 1 0.19 -6.97 4.33
C ASN A 1 0.82 -5.68 3.85
N SER A 2 1.03 -4.73 4.76
CA SER A 2 1.78 -3.49 4.44
C SER A 2 3.26 -3.84 4.18
N PRO A 3 3.95 -3.18 3.21
CA PRO A 3 5.39 -3.38 3.02
C PRO A 3 6.20 -2.96 4.27
N PHE A 4 5.67 -2.04 5.06
CA PHE A 4 6.24 -1.59 6.33
C PHE A 4 5.26 -1.91 7.47
N PRO A 5 5.60 -2.84 8.40
CA PRO A 5 4.64 -3.38 9.38
C PRO A 5 4.52 -2.53 10.65
N LEU A 6 5.27 -1.44 10.78
CA LEU A 6 5.28 -0.59 11.97
C LEU A 6 4.59 0.76 11.72
N ALA A 7 4.01 1.32 12.77
CA ALA A 7 3.52 2.70 12.73
C ALA A 7 4.69 3.68 12.81
N ILE A 8 4.61 4.78 12.07
CA ILE A 8 5.59 5.87 12.11
C ILE A 8 4.87 7.11 12.64
N ILE A 9 5.47 7.77 13.63
CA ILE A 9 4.99 9.04 14.18
C ILE A 9 5.99 10.15 13.87
N ARG A 10 5.46 11.35 13.62
CA ARG A 10 6.26 12.57 13.46
C ARG A 10 5.64 13.71 14.27
N LYS A 11 6.46 14.65 14.74
CA LYS A 11 5.96 15.92 15.28
C LYS A 11 5.71 16.89 14.13
N ASP A 12 4.61 17.64 14.22
CA ASP A 12 4.41 18.83 13.38
C ASP A 12 5.11 20.07 13.97
N ASN A 13 5.00 21.20 13.27
CA ASN A 13 5.61 22.47 13.69
C ASN A 13 5.05 23.00 15.02
N ASN A 14 3.87 22.54 15.44
CA ASN A 14 3.21 22.92 16.69
C ASN A 14 3.53 21.91 17.82
N GLY A 15 4.40 20.94 17.59
CA GLY A 15 4.78 19.92 18.56
C GLY A 15 3.78 18.77 18.72
N LYS A 16 2.72 18.71 17.92
CA LYS A 16 1.72 17.64 17.95
C LYS A 16 2.24 16.40 17.24
N TRP A 17 2.06 15.24 17.86
CA TRP A 17 2.36 13.95 17.24
C TRP A 17 1.27 13.56 16.22
N LEU A 18 1.71 13.19 15.02
CA LEU A 18 0.87 12.74 13.92
C LEU A 18 1.39 11.42 13.39
N ASN A 19 0.48 10.57 12.92
CA ASN A 19 0.85 9.40 12.12
C ASN A 19 1.40 9.86 10.77
N ALA A 20 2.46 9.19 10.32
CA ALA A 20 3.08 9.40 9.03
C ALA A 20 3.04 8.11 8.21
N ASN A 21 2.87 8.26 6.91
CA ASN A 21 3.15 7.19 5.98
C ASN A 21 4.65 7.15 5.68
N TYR A 22 5.16 5.97 5.35
CA TYR A 22 6.55 5.77 4.97
C TYR A 22 6.97 6.60 3.74
N TYR A 23 6.00 7.04 2.93
CA TYR A 23 6.20 7.87 1.74
C TYR A 23 5.91 9.36 1.93
N ASP A 24 5.71 9.83 3.16
CA ASP A 24 5.45 11.26 3.42
C ASP A 24 6.73 12.09 3.42
N ASN A 25 7.90 11.47 3.56
CA ASN A 25 9.21 12.11 3.43
C ASN A 25 10.13 11.25 2.55
N PRO A 26 10.80 11.82 1.52
CA PRO A 26 11.70 11.06 0.64
C PRO A 26 12.88 10.40 1.37
N LEU A 27 13.46 11.06 2.38
CA LEU A 27 14.55 10.49 3.18
C LEU A 27 14.05 9.28 3.97
N LEU A 28 12.87 9.37 4.58
CA LEU A 28 12.25 8.26 5.29
C LEU A 28 12.00 7.07 4.35
N TYR A 29 11.41 7.33 3.18
CA TYR A 29 11.17 6.29 2.19
C TYR A 29 12.47 5.58 1.79
N ASN A 30 13.51 6.34 1.46
CA ASN A 30 14.80 5.78 1.07
C ASN A 30 15.43 4.94 2.18
N SER A 31 15.35 5.40 3.44
CA SER A 31 15.91 4.67 4.59
C SER A 31 15.19 3.37 4.91
N VAL A 32 13.88 3.26 4.59
CA VAL A 32 13.10 2.04 4.86
C VAL A 32 12.88 1.15 3.64
N LYS A 33 13.32 1.59 2.45
CA LYS A 33 13.08 0.91 1.16
C LYS A 33 13.57 -0.53 1.16
N ASP A 34 14.83 -0.74 1.55
CA ASP A 34 15.45 -2.07 1.50
C ASP A 34 14.79 -3.03 2.50
N PHE A 35 14.41 -2.51 3.67
CA PHE A 35 13.62 -3.26 4.64
C PHE A 35 12.24 -3.65 4.08
N MET A 36 11.56 -2.75 3.38
CA MET A 36 10.27 -3.05 2.75
C MET A 36 10.39 -4.15 1.69
N ILE A 37 11.43 -4.13 0.86
CA ILE A 37 11.70 -5.20 -0.12
C ILE A 37 11.92 -6.53 0.60
N HIS A 38 12.74 -6.54 1.65
CA HIS A 38 13.01 -7.74 2.45
C HIS A 38 11.73 -8.30 3.10
N SER A 39 10.91 -7.43 3.66
CA SER A 39 9.61 -7.78 4.27
C SER A 39 8.67 -8.43 3.24
N LEU A 40 8.54 -7.83 2.05
CA LEU A 40 7.72 -8.38 0.97
C LEU A 40 8.25 -9.74 0.49
N LYS A 41 9.57 -9.88 0.31
CA LYS A 41 10.19 -11.17 -0.05
C LYS A 41 9.92 -12.27 0.99
N LYS A 42 9.94 -11.93 2.28
CA LYS A 42 9.56 -12.87 3.35
C LYS A 42 8.10 -13.31 3.25
N HIS A 43 7.19 -12.37 2.95
CA HIS A 43 5.78 -12.72 2.72
C HIS A 43 5.59 -13.58 1.47
N ILE A 44 6.39 -13.38 0.43
CA ILE A 44 6.37 -14.25 -0.76
C ILE A 44 6.87 -15.66 -0.40
N GLY A 45 7.94 -15.74 0.39
CA GLY A 45 8.55 -17.02 0.80
C GLY A 45 7.67 -17.95 1.63
N ILE A 46 6.53 -17.47 2.18
CA ILE A 46 5.54 -18.30 2.88
C ILE A 46 4.43 -18.84 1.96
N GLY A 47 4.57 -18.73 0.65
CA GLY A 47 3.62 -19.26 -0.34
C GLY A 47 2.54 -18.28 -0.78
N LEU A 48 2.81 -16.98 -0.72
CA LEU A 48 1.90 -15.96 -1.27
C LEU A 48 1.88 -16.05 -2.80
N ASP A 49 0.69 -16.05 -3.39
CA ASP A 49 0.55 -15.89 -4.84
C ASP A 49 1.01 -14.49 -5.28
N VAL A 50 1.91 -14.45 -6.25
CA VAL A 50 2.52 -13.23 -6.80
C VAL A 50 1.96 -12.84 -8.17
N SER A 51 1.00 -13.60 -8.70
CA SER A 51 0.35 -13.33 -9.98
C SER A 51 -0.33 -11.95 -10.01
N GLU A 52 -0.85 -11.50 -8.86
CA GLU A 52 -1.48 -10.20 -8.70
C GLU A 52 -1.41 -9.67 -7.27
N VAL A 53 -1.09 -8.37 -7.15
CA VAL A 53 -1.20 -7.65 -5.89
C VAL A 53 -2.22 -6.52 -5.98
N PHE A 54 -3.08 -6.43 -4.97
CA PHE A 54 -4.01 -5.32 -4.78
C PHE A 54 -3.39 -4.25 -3.89
N ILE A 55 -3.18 -3.06 -4.44
CA ILE A 55 -2.56 -1.93 -3.75
C ILE A 55 -3.64 -0.94 -3.34
N LEU A 56 -3.78 -0.74 -2.03
CA LEU A 56 -4.75 0.21 -1.47
C LEU A 56 -4.14 1.62 -1.44
N GLY A 57 -4.65 2.51 -2.30
CA GLY A 57 -4.29 3.92 -2.38
C GLY A 57 -3.41 4.29 -3.58
N LYS A 58 -3.81 5.34 -4.31
CA LYS A 58 -3.10 5.82 -5.50
C LYS A 58 -1.67 6.28 -5.22
N LYS A 59 -1.46 7.02 -4.12
CA LYS A 59 -0.11 7.45 -3.69
C LYS A 59 0.75 6.24 -3.31
N ASN A 60 0.21 5.30 -2.55
CA ASN A 60 0.88 4.05 -2.18
C ASN A 60 1.36 3.27 -3.43
N ALA A 61 0.52 3.19 -4.46
CA ALA A 61 0.83 2.48 -5.70
C ALA A 61 2.09 2.98 -6.43
N SER A 62 2.42 4.28 -6.40
CA SER A 62 3.65 4.75 -7.03
C SER A 62 4.90 4.19 -6.35
N PHE A 63 4.87 4.06 -5.03
CA PHE A 63 6.00 3.52 -4.25
C PHE A 63 6.10 2.00 -4.42
N ILE A 64 4.99 1.27 -4.34
CA ILE A 64 4.98 -0.18 -4.60
C ILE A 64 5.47 -0.50 -6.02
N ARG A 65 5.07 0.27 -7.03
CA ARG A 65 5.60 0.11 -8.41
C ARG A 65 7.11 0.30 -8.48
N ALA A 66 7.65 1.27 -7.75
CA ALA A 66 9.10 1.48 -7.69
C ALA A 66 9.82 0.29 -7.04
N LEU A 67 9.30 -0.23 -5.92
CA LEU A 67 9.81 -1.45 -5.28
C LEU A 67 9.72 -2.65 -6.24
N ASN A 68 8.59 -2.80 -6.95
CA ASN A 68 8.38 -3.91 -7.87
C ASN A 68 9.31 -3.84 -9.09
N LYS A 69 9.58 -2.64 -9.61
CA LYS A 69 10.55 -2.42 -10.70
C LYS A 69 11.96 -2.87 -10.31
N GLU A 70 12.32 -2.64 -9.05
CA GLU A 70 13.64 -3.00 -8.52
C GLU A 70 13.76 -4.49 -8.18
N ALA A 71 12.74 -5.06 -7.53
CA ALA A 71 12.82 -6.39 -6.93
C ALA A 71 11.99 -7.47 -7.64
N LYS A 72 11.19 -7.14 -8.66
CA LYS A 72 10.32 -8.05 -9.43
C LYS A 72 9.49 -8.98 -8.53
N LEU A 73 8.64 -8.37 -7.71
CA LEU A 73 7.89 -9.03 -6.64
C LEU A 73 6.54 -9.60 -7.09
N PHE A 74 5.86 -8.94 -8.03
CA PHE A 74 4.50 -9.27 -8.47
C PHE A 74 4.36 -9.06 -9.99
N ASP A 75 3.53 -9.88 -10.63
CA ASP A 75 3.29 -9.81 -12.08
C ASP A 75 2.29 -8.70 -12.42
N THR A 76 1.11 -8.72 -11.78
CA THR A 76 0.05 -7.72 -11.98
C THR A 76 -0.10 -6.84 -10.74
N MET A 77 -0.31 -5.53 -10.94
CA MET A 77 -0.55 -4.58 -9.85
C MET A 77 -1.87 -3.83 -10.08
N THR A 78 -2.89 -4.21 -9.32
CA THR A 78 -4.22 -3.57 -9.37
C THR A 78 -4.37 -2.57 -8.23
N VAL A 79 -4.79 -1.35 -8.54
CA VAL A 79 -4.91 -0.26 -7.55
C VAL A 79 -6.36 -0.03 -7.19
N LEU A 80 -6.65 -0.06 -5.90
CA LEU A 80 -7.96 0.24 -5.33
C LEU A 80 -7.88 1.45 -4.40
N GLU A 81 -8.97 2.20 -4.27
CA GLU A 81 -9.05 3.34 -3.34
C GLU A 81 -8.92 2.87 -1.90
N HIS A 82 -8.04 3.49 -1.12
CA HIS A 82 -7.80 3.06 0.26
C HIS A 82 -9.07 3.20 1.14
N PRO A 83 -9.40 2.24 2.02
CA PRO A 83 -10.59 2.31 2.88
C PRO A 83 -10.72 3.60 3.69
N ARG A 84 -9.61 4.10 4.27
CA ARG A 84 -9.55 5.42 4.92
C ARG A 84 -10.04 6.55 4.01
N PHE A 85 -9.63 6.58 2.74
CA PHE A 85 -10.07 7.62 1.80
C PHE A 85 -11.58 7.49 1.54
N ILE A 86 -12.07 6.26 1.36
CA ILE A 86 -13.50 6.01 1.15
C ILE A 86 -14.31 6.50 2.34
N GLN A 87 -13.91 6.12 3.55
CA GLN A 87 -14.59 6.51 4.78
C GLN A 87 -14.57 8.02 5.03
N GLN A 88 -13.45 8.68 4.74
CA GLN A 88 -13.29 10.12 5.00
C GLN A 88 -13.99 11.01 3.99
N TYR A 89 -14.03 10.61 2.71
CA TYR A 89 -14.43 11.50 1.63
C TYR A 89 -15.57 10.96 0.76
N LYS A 90 -15.77 9.64 0.73
CA LYS A 90 -16.68 8.96 -0.20
C LYS A 90 -17.69 8.05 0.50
N LEU A 91 -18.02 8.34 1.75
CA LEU A 91 -18.93 7.50 2.55
C LEU A 91 -20.29 7.29 1.86
N LYS A 92 -20.84 8.32 1.21
CA LYS A 92 -22.11 8.22 0.45
C LYS A 92 -22.06 7.24 -0.73
N GLU A 93 -20.87 6.96 -1.23
CA GLU A 93 -20.60 6.06 -2.36
C GLU A 93 -20.08 4.69 -1.88
N GLN A 94 -20.17 4.37 -0.58
CA GLN A 94 -19.55 3.18 0.01
C GLN A 94 -19.90 1.88 -0.74
N GLN A 95 -21.17 1.68 -1.10
CA GLN A 95 -21.60 0.47 -1.81
C GLN A 95 -20.87 0.28 -3.14
N TYR A 96 -20.71 1.37 -3.91
CA TYR A 96 -19.95 1.33 -5.16
C TYR A 96 -18.51 0.84 -4.96
N TYR A 97 -17.83 1.28 -3.88
CA TYR A 97 -16.47 0.80 -3.61
C TYR A 97 -16.45 -0.64 -3.11
N ILE A 98 -17.47 -1.10 -2.38
CA ILE A 98 -17.59 -2.52 -2.01
C ILE A 98 -17.72 -3.37 -3.27
N ASP A 99 -18.63 -3.00 -4.18
CA ASP A 99 -18.86 -3.73 -5.43
C ASP A 99 -17.60 -3.74 -6.29
N LYS A 100 -16.89 -2.60 -6.37
CA LYS A 100 -15.62 -2.48 -7.08
C LYS A 100 -14.54 -3.42 -6.51
N TYR A 101 -14.45 -3.55 -5.19
CA TYR A 101 -13.50 -4.47 -4.55
C TYR A 101 -13.85 -5.92 -4.86
N ILE A 102 -15.12 -6.30 -4.72
CA ILE A 102 -15.60 -7.66 -5.02
C ILE A 102 -15.32 -8.02 -6.48
N LEU A 103 -15.63 -7.12 -7.41
CA LEU A 103 -15.36 -7.32 -8.83
C LEU A 103 -13.86 -7.49 -9.10
N ALA A 104 -13.01 -6.71 -8.45
CA ALA A 104 -11.56 -6.84 -8.60
C ALA A 104 -11.03 -8.19 -8.11
N PHE A 105 -11.63 -8.78 -7.08
CA PHE A 105 -11.24 -10.11 -6.55
C PHE A 105 -11.83 -11.28 -7.33
N ASN A 106 -12.99 -11.08 -7.97
CA ASN A 106 -13.72 -12.11 -8.70
C ASN A 106 -13.44 -12.11 -10.20
N ASN A 107 -12.61 -11.19 -10.70
CA ASN A 107 -12.15 -11.26 -12.08
C ASN A 107 -11.29 -12.52 -12.24
N GLU A 108 -11.93 -13.60 -12.69
CA GLU A 108 -11.26 -14.78 -13.22
C GLU A 108 -10.34 -14.31 -14.35
N LYS A 109 -9.05 -14.60 -14.21
CA LYS A 109 -8.11 -14.57 -15.33
C LYS A 109 -8.19 -15.90 -16.07
#